data_AF-A0A8J8PFL1-F1
#
_entry.id   AF-A0A8J8PFL1-F1
#
_cell.length_a   1.000
_cell.length_b   1.000
_cell.length_c   1.000
_cell.angle_alpha   90.00
_cell.angle_beta   90.00
_cell.angle_gamma   90.00
#
_symmetry.space_group_name_H-M   'P 1'
#
loop_
_entity.id
_entity.type
_entity.pdbx_description
1 polymer ?
#
loop_
_entity_poly.entity_id
_entity_poly.type
_entity_poly.pdbx_seq_one_letter_code
_entity_poly.pdbx_strand_id
1 'polypeptide(L)'
;MAGLNMLAGWQAQGNTIMIEQMPIFGGYCGGIEETAICDIATTLASFTLFGGNFHLDGPIHIRWGITTSRETLQVAAHAAAAIDANTDLLLANQYYTIAGPCTEMCLLETAAQAMSDTASGRELLSGSAAAKGVVQDKTTGMEARIMGEASMATCGMKVSEVNEILEKLVSEYEQNYTKAPAGKRFQECYDVKNVIPTDEYVQIYNGAVAKLRDLGLPM
;
A
#
# COMPACT_ATOMS: atom_id res chain seq x y z
N MET A 1 15.29 22.71 -5.18
CA MET A 1 15.92 23.44 -4.05
C MET A 1 15.06 23.44 -2.78
N ALA A 2 13.72 23.51 -2.84
CA ALA A 2 12.89 23.52 -1.62
C ALA A 2 13.10 22.30 -0.70
N GLY A 3 13.16 21.08 -1.24
CA GLY A 3 13.30 19.85 -0.45
C GLY A 3 14.59 19.79 0.38
N LEU A 4 15.74 20.19 -0.18
CA LEU A 4 17.01 20.18 0.55
C LEU A 4 17.05 21.22 1.68
N ASN A 5 16.38 22.37 1.52
CA ASN A 5 16.28 23.37 2.58
C ASN A 5 15.40 22.87 3.74
N MET A 6 14.29 22.18 3.43
CA MET A 6 13.44 21.55 4.45
C MET A 6 14.21 20.45 5.19
N LEU A 7 14.93 19.61 4.45
CA LEU A 7 15.74 18.55 5.00
C LEU A 7 16.81 19.08 5.97
N ALA A 8 17.54 20.12 5.58
CA ALA A 8 18.52 20.77 6.46
C ALA A 8 17.88 21.29 7.75
N GLY A 9 16.68 21.88 7.64
CA GLY A 9 15.89 22.31 8.79
C GLY A 9 15.51 21.15 9.72
N TRP A 10 14.99 20.05 9.17
CA TRP A 10 14.60 18.86 9.94
C TRP A 10 15.80 18.22 10.64
N GLN A 11 16.93 18.10 9.95
CA GLN A 11 18.15 17.55 10.52
C GLN A 11 18.70 18.43 11.65
N ALA A 12 18.69 19.76 11.48
CA ALA A 12 19.14 20.70 12.51
C ALA A 12 18.26 20.67 13.79
N GLN A 13 16.99 20.26 13.66
CA GLN A 13 16.07 20.11 14.80
C GLN A 13 16.06 18.70 15.40
N GLY A 14 16.80 17.74 14.82
CA GLY A 14 16.79 16.36 15.27
C GLY A 14 15.46 15.64 15.03
N ASN A 15 14.71 16.04 13.99
CA ASN A 15 13.45 15.39 13.63
C ASN A 15 13.69 13.98 13.08
N THR A 16 12.70 13.09 13.25
CA THR A 16 12.61 11.87 12.44
C THR A 16 12.24 12.23 11.01
N ILE A 17 13.05 11.81 10.06
CA ILE A 17 12.92 12.13 8.64
C ILE A 17 12.49 10.88 7.88
N MET A 18 11.32 10.97 7.27
CA MET A 18 10.87 10.04 6.23
C MET A 18 11.26 10.61 4.87
N ILE A 19 11.92 9.81 4.04
CA ILE A 19 12.13 10.15 2.63
C ILE A 19 11.26 9.22 1.80
N GLU A 20 10.50 9.77 0.87
CA GLU A 20 9.67 8.96 -0.03
C GLU A 20 10.20 8.93 -1.45
N GLN A 21 9.88 7.85 -2.16
CA GLN A 21 9.93 7.81 -3.61
C GLN A 21 8.82 6.86 -4.09
N MET A 22 8.19 7.18 -5.22
CA MET A 22 7.18 6.34 -5.87
C MET A 22 7.66 5.92 -7.26
N PRO A 23 8.29 4.74 -7.43
CA PRO A 23 8.91 4.39 -8.70
C PRO A 23 7.82 3.95 -9.69
N ILE A 24 7.84 4.51 -10.90
CA ILE A 24 6.74 4.32 -11.85
C ILE A 24 6.98 3.06 -12.68
N PHE A 25 6.15 2.03 -12.48
CA PHE A 25 6.10 0.86 -13.37
C PHE A 25 5.56 1.27 -14.75
N GLY A 26 6.28 0.89 -15.80
CA GLY A 26 6.03 1.34 -17.17
C GLY A 26 6.44 2.78 -17.44
N GLY A 27 7.15 3.41 -16.50
CA GLY A 27 7.67 4.77 -16.58
C GLY A 27 9.03 4.85 -17.29
N TYR A 28 9.87 5.79 -16.86
CA TYR A 28 11.19 6.00 -17.45
C TYR A 28 12.14 4.80 -17.31
N CYS A 29 11.96 4.00 -16.25
CA CYS A 29 12.84 2.88 -15.96
C CYS A 29 12.52 1.65 -16.82
N GLY A 30 11.25 1.41 -17.17
CA GLY A 30 10.84 0.25 -17.96
C GLY A 30 9.82 -0.63 -17.25
N GLY A 31 10.05 -1.94 -17.28
CA GLY A 31 9.18 -2.98 -16.74
C GLY A 31 9.42 -3.24 -15.25
N ILE A 32 9.08 -4.45 -14.80
CA ILE A 32 9.09 -4.81 -13.38
C ILE A 32 10.52 -4.76 -12.82
N GLU A 33 11.44 -5.47 -13.45
CA GLU A 33 12.83 -5.57 -13.00
C GLU A 33 13.56 -4.23 -13.05
N GLU A 34 13.35 -3.44 -14.11
CA GLU A 34 13.99 -2.13 -14.22
C GLU A 34 13.44 -1.13 -13.19
N THR A 35 12.14 -1.17 -12.92
CA THR A 35 11.54 -0.35 -11.86
C THR A 35 12.00 -0.81 -10.47
N ALA A 36 12.14 -2.12 -10.21
CA ALA A 36 12.68 -2.63 -8.93
C ALA A 36 14.15 -2.24 -8.70
N ILE A 37 14.98 -2.21 -9.76
CA ILE A 37 16.35 -1.67 -9.66
C ILE A 37 16.33 -0.19 -9.28
N CYS A 38 15.44 0.60 -9.87
CA CYS A 38 15.26 2.01 -9.54
C CYS A 38 14.83 2.19 -8.07
N ASP A 39 13.86 1.40 -7.62
CA ASP A 39 13.32 1.40 -6.27
C ASP A 39 14.41 1.14 -5.21
N ILE A 40 15.22 0.09 -5.40
CA ILE A 40 16.37 -0.19 -4.52
C ILE A 40 17.34 0.98 -4.51
N ALA A 41 17.66 1.55 -5.68
CA ALA A 41 18.57 2.69 -5.77
C ALA A 41 18.04 3.93 -5.02
N THR A 42 16.74 4.20 -5.11
CA THR A 42 16.10 5.34 -4.43
C THR A 42 15.94 5.12 -2.94
N THR A 43 15.73 3.87 -2.51
CA THR A 43 15.76 3.51 -1.09
C THR A 43 17.14 3.77 -0.51
N LEU A 44 18.22 3.26 -1.13
CA LEU A 44 19.58 3.50 -0.65
C LEU A 44 19.93 4.99 -0.61
N ALA A 45 19.54 5.75 -1.64
CA ALA A 45 19.75 7.20 -1.71
C ALA A 45 19.07 7.95 -0.55
N SER A 46 17.92 7.46 -0.05
CA SER A 46 17.22 8.03 1.10
C SER A 46 18.09 8.12 2.35
N PHE A 47 18.94 7.12 2.56
CA PHE A 47 19.82 7.08 3.72
C PHE A 47 21.19 7.73 3.43
N THR A 48 21.76 7.49 2.25
CA THR A 48 23.13 7.94 1.95
C THR A 48 23.21 9.40 1.51
N LEU A 49 22.18 9.92 0.83
CA LEU A 49 22.17 11.30 0.31
C LEU A 49 21.30 12.23 1.15
N PHE A 50 20.20 11.71 1.70
CA PHE A 50 19.20 12.52 2.38
C PHE A 50 19.18 12.33 3.90
N GLY A 51 19.97 11.43 4.47
CA GLY A 51 20.02 11.23 5.93
C GLY A 51 18.66 10.86 6.53
N GLY A 52 17.81 10.16 5.77
CA GLY A 52 16.52 9.67 6.23
C GLY A 52 16.66 8.64 7.35
N ASN A 53 15.63 8.55 8.20
CA ASN A 53 15.52 7.54 9.25
C ASN A 53 14.74 6.31 8.78
N PHE A 54 13.83 6.48 7.82
CA PHE A 54 13.14 5.39 7.13
C PHE A 54 12.72 5.84 5.73
N HIS A 55 12.54 4.87 4.83
CA HIS A 55 12.14 5.13 3.45
C HIS A 55 10.68 4.71 3.22
N LEU A 56 9.87 5.62 2.67
CA LEU A 56 8.52 5.31 2.22
C LEU A 56 8.51 5.09 0.71
N ASP A 57 8.37 3.83 0.32
CA ASP A 57 8.19 3.45 -1.08
C ASP A 57 6.72 3.66 -1.51
N GLY A 58 6.43 3.46 -2.79
CA GLY A 58 5.10 3.44 -3.37
C GLY A 58 5.12 3.19 -4.88
N PRO A 59 5.52 2.00 -5.36
CA PRO A 59 5.60 1.75 -6.79
C PRO A 59 4.23 1.94 -7.43
N ILE A 60 4.15 2.76 -8.47
CA ILE A 60 2.88 3.19 -9.04
C ILE A 60 2.76 2.80 -10.51
N HIS A 61 1.64 2.22 -10.89
CA HIS A 61 1.42 1.78 -12.26
C HIS A 61 1.13 3.00 -13.15
N ILE A 62 1.90 3.22 -14.24
CA ILE A 62 1.78 4.42 -15.11
C ILE A 62 0.36 4.71 -15.61
N ARG A 63 -0.36 3.67 -16.04
CA ARG A 63 -1.74 3.78 -16.54
C ARG A 63 -2.78 3.93 -15.43
N TRP A 64 -2.68 3.11 -14.38
CA TRP A 64 -3.73 2.98 -13.39
C TRP A 64 -3.61 3.98 -12.24
N GLY A 65 -2.40 4.45 -11.94
CA GLY A 65 -2.15 5.39 -10.84
C GLY A 65 -2.44 4.76 -9.48
N ILE A 66 -2.08 3.49 -9.30
CA ILE A 66 -2.28 2.70 -8.08
C ILE A 66 -1.01 1.94 -7.71
N THR A 67 -0.90 1.58 -6.44
CA THR A 67 0.17 0.75 -5.87
C THR A 67 -0.24 -0.72 -5.74
N THR A 68 -1.52 -1.02 -5.96
CA THR A 68 -2.16 -2.32 -5.74
C THR A 68 -2.26 -3.17 -7.01
N SER A 69 -1.57 -2.82 -8.11
CA SER A 69 -1.53 -3.66 -9.30
C SER A 69 -0.55 -4.82 -9.12
N ARG A 70 -0.73 -5.89 -9.91
CA ARG A 70 0.15 -7.06 -9.88
C ARG A 70 1.62 -6.67 -9.97
N GLU A 71 1.92 -5.81 -10.93
CA GLU A 71 3.29 -5.39 -11.25
C GLU A 71 3.87 -4.52 -10.14
N THR A 72 3.10 -3.59 -9.57
CA THR A 72 3.58 -2.73 -8.48
C THR A 72 3.76 -3.49 -7.17
N LEU A 73 2.90 -4.46 -6.88
CA LEU A 73 3.08 -5.39 -5.75
C LEU A 73 4.37 -6.20 -5.91
N GLN A 74 4.65 -6.69 -7.11
CA GLN A 74 5.91 -7.40 -7.40
C GLN A 74 7.14 -6.50 -7.22
N VAL A 75 7.11 -5.27 -7.75
CA VAL A 75 8.20 -4.30 -7.56
C VAL A 75 8.45 -4.06 -6.06
N ALA A 76 7.41 -3.68 -5.32
CA ALA A 76 7.53 -3.32 -3.91
C ALA A 76 8.04 -4.49 -3.06
N ALA A 77 7.53 -5.70 -3.29
CA ALA A 77 7.90 -6.89 -2.54
C ALA A 77 9.34 -7.33 -2.83
N HIS A 78 9.75 -7.32 -4.09
CA HIS A 78 11.12 -7.69 -4.46
C HIS A 78 12.15 -6.66 -3.97
N ALA A 79 11.84 -5.36 -4.07
CA ALA A 79 12.71 -4.33 -3.52
C ALA A 79 12.84 -4.44 -2.00
N ALA A 80 11.71 -4.53 -1.28
CA ALA A 80 11.71 -4.66 0.17
C ALA A 80 12.49 -5.89 0.66
N ALA A 81 12.18 -7.06 0.12
CA ALA A 81 12.84 -8.30 0.53
C ALA A 81 14.34 -8.29 0.21
N ALA A 82 14.76 -7.66 -0.89
CA ALA A 82 16.17 -7.52 -1.21
C ALA A 82 16.88 -6.55 -0.26
N ILE A 83 16.24 -5.45 0.13
CA ILE A 83 16.82 -4.47 1.05
C ILE A 83 16.91 -5.04 2.47
N ASP A 84 15.83 -5.65 2.96
CA ASP A 84 15.78 -6.31 4.27
C ASP A 84 16.83 -7.43 4.40
N ALA A 85 17.00 -8.24 3.35
CA ALA A 85 18.00 -9.32 3.37
C ALA A 85 19.47 -8.84 3.37
N ASN A 86 19.74 -7.57 3.04
CA ASN A 86 21.10 -7.05 2.81
C ASN A 86 21.44 -5.81 3.63
N THR A 87 20.50 -5.25 4.39
CA THR A 87 20.66 -4.02 5.16
C THR A 87 19.77 -4.02 6.40
N ASP A 88 20.01 -3.10 7.34
CA ASP A 88 19.14 -2.88 8.51
C ASP A 88 18.29 -1.60 8.35
N LEU A 89 17.92 -1.26 7.11
CA LEU A 89 17.18 -0.02 6.81
C LEU A 89 15.70 -0.19 7.12
N LEU A 90 15.08 0.84 7.72
CA LEU A 90 13.64 0.84 8.01
C LEU A 90 12.83 1.20 6.76
N LEU A 91 11.89 0.34 6.41
CA LEU A 91 11.12 0.36 5.18
C LEU A 91 9.63 0.56 5.47
N ALA A 92 9.03 1.43 4.68
CA ALA A 92 7.60 1.68 4.68
C ALA A 92 7.05 1.61 3.25
N ASN A 93 5.74 1.42 3.10
CA ASN A 93 5.08 1.53 1.79
C ASN A 93 3.73 2.24 1.93
N GLN A 94 3.27 2.88 0.85
CA GLN A 94 2.04 3.67 0.79
C GLN A 94 0.96 3.04 -0.11
N TYR A 95 -0.30 3.29 0.21
CA TYR A 95 -1.43 2.54 -0.33
C TYR A 95 -2.35 3.42 -1.16
N TYR A 96 -2.42 3.16 -2.47
CA TYR A 96 -3.29 3.85 -3.43
C TYR A 96 -4.15 2.82 -4.16
N THR A 97 -5.40 2.66 -3.74
CA THR A 97 -6.36 1.76 -4.40
C THR A 97 -7.07 2.46 -5.55
N ILE A 98 -7.51 1.71 -6.56
CA ILE A 98 -8.31 2.30 -7.65
C ILE A 98 -9.73 2.55 -7.20
N ALA A 99 -10.30 1.63 -6.41
CA ALA A 99 -11.64 1.73 -5.88
C ALA A 99 -11.70 2.70 -4.70
N GLY A 100 -12.86 3.30 -4.48
CA GLY A 100 -13.11 4.19 -3.34
C GLY A 100 -13.65 3.46 -2.10
N PRO A 101 -13.78 4.17 -0.97
CA PRO A 101 -14.29 3.60 0.28
C PRO A 101 -15.70 3.02 0.14
N CYS A 102 -16.07 2.15 1.08
CA CYS A 102 -17.36 1.47 1.10
C CYS A 102 -17.58 0.62 -0.16
N THR A 103 -16.52 -0.06 -0.61
CA THR A 103 -16.55 -1.02 -1.71
C THR A 103 -15.70 -2.24 -1.36
N GLU A 104 -16.12 -3.42 -1.80
CA GLU A 104 -15.35 -4.65 -1.60
C GLU A 104 -13.96 -4.54 -2.27
N MET A 105 -13.91 -4.04 -3.52
CA MET A 105 -12.67 -3.89 -4.27
C MET A 105 -11.62 -3.05 -3.54
N CYS A 106 -11.99 -1.93 -2.91
CA CYS A 106 -11.04 -1.10 -2.17
C CYS A 106 -10.43 -1.84 -0.96
N LEU A 107 -11.25 -2.62 -0.25
CA LEU A 107 -10.77 -3.41 0.89
C LEU A 107 -9.86 -4.56 0.43
N LEU A 108 -10.21 -5.23 -0.67
CA LEU A 108 -9.40 -6.32 -1.24
C LEU A 108 -8.07 -5.83 -1.82
N GLU A 109 -8.07 -4.70 -2.54
CA GLU A 109 -6.84 -4.05 -3.01
C GLU A 109 -5.93 -3.67 -1.83
N THR A 110 -6.51 -3.09 -0.78
CA THR A 110 -5.76 -2.72 0.44
C THR A 110 -5.20 -3.96 1.15
N ALA A 111 -5.99 -5.02 1.29
CA ALA A 111 -5.55 -6.27 1.90
C ALA A 111 -4.44 -6.95 1.09
N ALA A 112 -4.54 -6.98 -0.25
CA ALA A 112 -3.51 -7.55 -1.12
C ALA A 112 -2.15 -6.87 -0.90
N GLN A 113 -2.13 -5.53 -0.85
CA GLN A 113 -0.89 -4.82 -0.57
C GLN A 113 -0.41 -5.03 0.87
N ALA A 114 -1.30 -5.07 1.86
CA ALA A 114 -0.95 -5.34 3.25
C ALA A 114 -0.28 -6.71 3.44
N MET A 115 -0.81 -7.74 2.77
CA MET A 115 -0.22 -9.06 2.73
C MET A 115 1.19 -9.03 2.10
N SER A 116 1.31 -8.39 0.93
CA SER A 116 2.57 -8.27 0.18
C SER A 116 3.65 -7.54 0.99
N ASP A 117 3.31 -6.38 1.56
CA ASP A 117 4.24 -5.57 2.36
C ASP A 117 4.66 -6.29 3.65
N THR A 118 3.72 -6.98 4.32
CA THR A 118 4.03 -7.73 5.53
C THR A 118 4.95 -8.90 5.24
N ALA A 119 4.67 -9.68 4.19
CA ALA A 119 5.47 -10.85 3.84
C ALA A 119 6.85 -10.49 3.26
N SER A 120 7.01 -9.27 2.74
CA SER A 120 8.29 -8.78 2.19
C SER A 120 9.13 -7.96 3.16
N GLY A 121 8.67 -7.76 4.40
CA GLY A 121 9.48 -7.18 5.48
C GLY A 121 9.32 -5.68 5.73
N ARG A 122 8.21 -5.04 5.33
CA ARG A 122 7.99 -3.61 5.65
C ARG A 122 7.68 -3.41 7.14
N GLU A 123 8.36 -2.46 7.79
CA GLU A 123 8.09 -2.06 9.18
C GLU A 123 6.86 -1.16 9.34
N LEU A 124 6.48 -0.42 8.30
CA LEU A 124 5.36 0.53 8.36
C LEU A 124 4.47 0.46 7.13
N LEU A 125 3.16 0.34 7.37
CA LEU A 125 2.12 0.39 6.34
C LEU A 125 1.38 1.74 6.42
N SER A 126 1.50 2.57 5.38
CA SER A 126 0.96 3.94 5.36
C SER A 126 -0.24 4.05 4.42
N GLY A 127 -1.44 3.82 4.95
CA GLY A 127 -2.64 3.72 4.13
C GLY A 127 -3.97 3.95 4.87
N SER A 128 -5.09 4.06 4.16
CA SER A 128 -5.24 3.89 2.69
C SER A 128 -5.68 5.18 2.00
N ALA A 129 -4.97 5.59 0.95
CA ALA A 129 -5.36 6.67 0.05
C ALA A 129 -6.33 6.14 -1.02
N ALA A 130 -7.53 5.77 -0.57
CA ALA A 130 -8.58 5.22 -1.43
C ALA A 130 -9.00 6.18 -2.56
N ALA A 131 -9.58 5.63 -3.63
CA ALA A 131 -9.87 6.38 -4.87
C ALA A 131 -8.65 7.16 -5.39
N LYS A 132 -7.48 6.52 -5.35
CA LYS A 132 -6.16 7.07 -5.71
C LYS A 132 -5.73 8.31 -4.90
N GLY A 133 -6.40 8.60 -3.78
CA GLY A 133 -6.09 9.76 -2.96
C GLY A 133 -6.38 11.12 -3.60
N VAL A 134 -7.12 11.17 -4.71
CA VAL A 134 -7.40 12.41 -5.47
C VAL A 134 -8.83 12.93 -5.32
N VAL A 135 -9.69 12.19 -4.63
CA VAL A 135 -11.10 12.56 -4.47
C VAL A 135 -11.37 12.99 -3.03
N GLN A 136 -11.88 14.21 -2.88
CA GLN A 136 -12.16 14.81 -1.58
C GLN A 136 -13.05 13.89 -0.71
N ASP A 137 -12.61 13.74 0.54
CA ASP A 137 -13.28 12.97 1.60
C ASP A 137 -13.51 11.49 1.28
N LYS A 138 -12.80 10.89 0.32
CA LYS A 138 -12.88 9.45 0.00
C LYS A 138 -11.77 8.65 0.68
N THR A 139 -11.66 8.79 2.00
CA THR A 139 -10.77 8.01 2.86
C THR A 139 -11.40 7.85 4.25
N THR A 140 -11.33 6.65 4.83
CA THR A 140 -11.91 6.33 6.13
C THR A 140 -11.05 5.36 6.95
N GLY A 141 -11.42 5.14 8.21
CA GLY A 141 -10.75 4.18 9.08
C GLY A 141 -11.03 2.70 8.75
N MET A 142 -12.05 2.38 7.95
CA MET A 142 -12.36 0.98 7.58
C MET A 142 -11.29 0.38 6.68
N GLU A 143 -10.75 1.16 5.72
CA GLU A 143 -9.64 0.72 4.88
C GLU A 143 -8.37 0.49 5.72
N ALA A 144 -8.07 1.36 6.68
CA ALA A 144 -6.96 1.16 7.60
C ALA A 144 -7.16 -0.06 8.51
N ARG A 145 -8.41 -0.37 8.89
CA ARG A 145 -8.72 -1.58 9.66
C ARG A 145 -8.41 -2.85 8.89
N ILE A 146 -8.87 -2.99 7.64
CA ILE A 146 -8.55 -4.20 6.85
C ILE A 146 -7.05 -4.31 6.57
N MET A 147 -6.34 -3.19 6.38
CA MET A 147 -4.88 -3.17 6.24
C MET A 147 -4.20 -3.80 7.45
N GLY A 148 -4.58 -3.37 8.67
CA GLY A 148 -4.03 -3.91 9.90
C GLY A 148 -4.40 -5.38 10.15
N GLU A 149 -5.66 -5.76 9.94
CA GLU A 149 -6.11 -7.14 10.15
C GLU A 149 -5.48 -8.11 9.15
N ALA A 150 -5.38 -7.74 7.86
CA ALA A 150 -4.71 -8.55 6.85
C ALA A 150 -3.20 -8.68 7.11
N SER A 151 -2.54 -7.60 7.54
CA SER A 151 -1.14 -7.64 7.96
C SER A 151 -0.93 -8.60 9.13
N MET A 152 -1.73 -8.47 10.20
CA MET A 152 -1.66 -9.36 11.36
C MET A 152 -1.88 -10.83 10.98
N ALA A 153 -2.85 -11.13 10.10
CA ALA A 153 -3.11 -12.48 9.63
C ALA A 153 -1.99 -13.03 8.74
N THR A 154 -1.26 -12.16 8.04
CA THR A 154 -0.12 -12.53 7.18
C THR A 154 1.15 -12.77 7.97
N CYS A 155 1.31 -12.12 9.12
CA CYS A 155 2.51 -12.18 9.95
C CYS A 155 2.88 -13.64 10.30
N GLY A 156 4.09 -14.04 9.93
CA GLY A 156 4.62 -15.38 10.19
C GLY A 156 4.16 -16.48 9.21
N MET A 157 3.33 -16.16 8.21
CA MET A 157 3.00 -17.11 7.13
C MET A 157 4.24 -17.40 6.26
N LYS A 158 4.26 -18.56 5.58
CA LYS A 158 5.29 -18.82 4.59
C LYS A 158 5.06 -17.96 3.36
N VAL A 159 6.11 -17.33 2.86
CA VAL A 159 6.06 -16.49 1.64
C VAL A 159 5.43 -17.24 0.45
N SER A 160 5.67 -18.55 0.30
CA SER A 160 5.04 -19.35 -0.76
C SER A 160 3.51 -19.43 -0.64
N GLU A 161 2.99 -19.55 0.58
CA GLU A 161 1.54 -19.58 0.83
C GLU A 161 0.92 -18.20 0.59
N VAL A 162 1.61 -17.13 1.01
CA VAL A 162 1.18 -15.75 0.75
C VAL A 162 1.10 -15.48 -0.76
N ASN A 163 2.11 -15.91 -1.54
CA ASN A 163 2.11 -15.78 -3.00
C ASN A 163 0.91 -16.49 -3.65
N GLU A 164 0.52 -17.68 -3.17
CA GLU A 164 -0.65 -18.39 -3.70
C GLU A 164 -1.97 -17.65 -3.43
N ILE A 165 -2.10 -17.01 -2.26
CA ILE A 165 -3.28 -16.23 -1.91
C ILE A 165 -3.31 -14.93 -2.72
N LEU A 166 -2.18 -14.22 -2.82
CA LEU A 166 -2.05 -13.01 -3.61
C LEU A 166 -2.40 -13.26 -5.08
N GLU A 167 -1.92 -14.35 -5.68
CA GLU A 167 -2.24 -14.69 -7.07
C GLU A 167 -3.76 -14.78 -7.30
N LYS A 168 -4.47 -15.50 -6.42
CA LYS A 168 -5.93 -15.66 -6.51
C LYS A 168 -6.63 -14.32 -6.31
N LEU A 169 -6.25 -13.56 -5.29
CA LEU A 169 -6.87 -12.29 -4.92
C LEU A 169 -6.69 -11.23 -6.00
N VAL A 170 -5.46 -11.04 -6.49
CA VAL A 170 -5.14 -10.03 -7.51
C VAL A 170 -5.84 -10.35 -8.83
N SER A 171 -5.89 -11.64 -9.21
CA SER A 171 -6.60 -12.09 -10.41
C SER A 171 -8.08 -11.72 -10.43
N GLU A 172 -8.74 -11.63 -9.26
CA GLU A 172 -10.16 -11.25 -9.18
C GLU A 172 -10.40 -9.78 -9.54
N TYR A 173 -9.54 -8.87 -9.06
CA TYR A 173 -9.79 -7.44 -9.19
C TYR A 173 -9.03 -6.79 -10.36
N GLU A 174 -7.93 -7.37 -10.83
CA GLU A 174 -7.07 -6.73 -11.85
C GLU A 174 -7.78 -6.51 -13.20
N GLN A 175 -8.79 -7.32 -13.50
CA GLN A 175 -9.60 -7.19 -14.71
C GLN A 175 -10.58 -6.00 -14.65
N ASN A 176 -10.78 -5.41 -13.46
CA ASN A 176 -11.80 -4.42 -13.18
C ASN A 176 -11.27 -2.99 -13.02
N TYR A 177 -9.98 -2.72 -13.24
CA TYR A 177 -9.41 -1.38 -13.09
C TYR A 177 -10.15 -0.29 -13.90
N THR A 178 -10.62 -0.61 -15.10
CA THR A 178 -11.38 0.35 -15.93
C THR A 178 -12.80 0.64 -15.45
N LYS A 179 -13.33 -0.21 -14.56
CA LYS A 179 -14.71 -0.15 -14.03
C LYS A 179 -14.73 -0.14 -12.51
N ALA A 180 -13.62 0.23 -11.87
CA ALA A 180 -13.50 0.22 -10.43
C ALA A 180 -14.60 1.09 -9.79
N PRO A 181 -15.27 0.61 -8.73
CA PRO A 181 -16.35 1.35 -8.12
C PRO A 181 -15.80 2.61 -7.44
N ALA A 182 -16.43 3.75 -7.74
CA ALA A 182 -15.99 5.04 -7.22
C ALA A 182 -16.06 5.14 -5.69
N GLY A 183 -16.87 4.30 -5.04
CA GLY A 183 -17.09 4.32 -3.60
C GLY A 183 -17.77 5.60 -3.10
N LYS A 184 -17.80 5.72 -1.77
CA LYS A 184 -18.49 6.77 -1.02
C LYS A 184 -17.52 7.69 -0.31
N ARG A 185 -17.95 8.93 -0.06
CA ARG A 185 -17.26 9.84 0.85
C ARG A 185 -17.45 9.38 2.29
N PHE A 186 -16.60 9.86 3.19
CA PHE A 186 -16.70 9.63 4.63
C PHE A 186 -18.13 9.94 5.13
N GLN A 187 -18.70 11.09 4.76
CA GLN A 187 -20.04 11.50 5.21
C GLN A 187 -21.19 10.63 4.67
N GLU A 188 -20.93 9.81 3.66
CA GLU A 188 -21.91 8.92 3.04
C GLU A 188 -21.83 7.47 3.56
N CYS A 189 -20.73 7.11 4.24
CA CYS A 189 -20.49 5.77 4.79
C CYS A 189 -20.17 5.76 6.29
N TYR A 190 -20.28 6.91 6.96
CA TYR A 190 -20.16 7.06 8.40
C TYR A 190 -21.28 7.94 8.97
N ASP A 191 -21.70 7.63 10.19
CA ASP A 191 -22.28 8.62 11.09
C ASP A 191 -21.17 9.60 11.49
N VAL A 192 -21.16 10.76 10.83
CA VAL A 192 -20.15 11.81 11.04
C VAL A 192 -20.11 12.30 12.49
N LYS A 193 -21.25 12.32 13.19
CA LYS A 193 -21.32 12.87 14.55
C LYS A 193 -20.63 11.96 15.56
N ASN A 194 -20.82 10.66 15.43
CA ASN A 194 -20.29 9.67 16.35
C ASN A 194 -19.02 8.98 15.84
N VAL A 195 -18.65 9.22 14.58
CA VAL A 195 -17.51 8.60 13.88
C VAL A 195 -17.62 7.07 13.87
N ILE A 196 -18.81 6.58 13.50
CA ILE A 196 -19.13 5.14 13.42
C ILE A 196 -19.45 4.80 11.95
N PRO A 197 -18.88 3.73 11.37
CA PRO A 197 -19.22 3.30 10.01
C PRO A 197 -20.69 2.88 9.93
N THR A 198 -21.33 3.07 8.78
CA THR A 198 -22.70 2.61 8.56
C THR A 198 -22.78 1.09 8.53
N ASP A 199 -23.97 0.54 8.82
CA ASP A 199 -24.22 -0.91 8.71
C ASP A 199 -23.89 -1.46 7.32
N GLU A 200 -24.12 -0.66 6.27
CA GLU A 200 -23.72 -0.98 4.90
C GLU A 200 -22.21 -1.21 4.79
N TYR A 201 -21.39 -0.30 5.34
CA TYR A 201 -19.95 -0.47 5.26
C TYR A 201 -19.50 -1.67 6.11
N VAL A 202 -20.10 -1.90 7.28
CA VAL A 202 -19.82 -3.09 8.09
C VAL A 202 -20.17 -4.38 7.33
N GLN A 203 -21.28 -4.42 6.60
CA GLN A 203 -21.66 -5.57 5.77
C GLN A 203 -20.65 -5.83 4.64
N ILE A 204 -20.25 -4.79 3.90
CA ILE A 204 -19.24 -4.89 2.84
C ILE A 204 -17.90 -5.37 3.41
N TYR A 205 -17.52 -4.86 4.58
CA TYR A 205 -16.31 -5.27 5.29
C TYR A 205 -16.33 -6.75 5.65
N ASN A 206 -17.42 -7.22 6.24
CA ASN A 206 -17.58 -8.63 6.60
C ASN A 206 -17.53 -9.54 5.37
N GLY A 207 -18.06 -9.08 4.23
CA GLY A 207 -17.94 -9.79 2.94
C GLY A 207 -16.49 -9.91 2.48
N ALA A 208 -15.72 -8.82 2.53
CA ALA A 208 -14.30 -8.82 2.17
C ALA A 208 -13.48 -9.74 3.09
N VAL A 209 -13.71 -9.69 4.41
CA VAL A 209 -13.06 -10.59 5.40
C VAL A 209 -13.39 -12.06 5.11
N ALA A 210 -14.67 -12.37 4.85
CA ALA A 210 -15.08 -13.73 4.52
C ALA A 210 -14.39 -14.24 3.25
N LYS A 211 -14.30 -13.40 2.21
CA LYS A 211 -13.59 -13.74 0.97
C LYS A 211 -12.09 -13.98 1.21
N LEU A 212 -11.42 -13.11 1.97
CA LEU A 212 -10.00 -13.30 2.31
C LEU A 212 -9.76 -14.61 3.07
N ARG A 213 -10.67 -14.95 3.99
CA ARG A 213 -10.67 -16.24 4.69
C ARG A 213 -10.83 -17.42 3.73
N ASP A 214 -11.79 -17.35 2.81
CA ASP A 214 -12.05 -18.40 1.83
C ASP A 214 -10.85 -18.61 0.88
N LEU A 215 -10.06 -17.56 0.63
CA LEU A 215 -8.83 -17.63 -0.15
C LEU A 215 -7.64 -18.22 0.61
N GLY A 216 -7.73 -18.31 1.94
CA GLY A 216 -6.74 -18.96 2.81
C GLY A 216 -6.04 -18.04 3.83
N LEU A 217 -6.43 -16.77 3.94
CA LEU A 217 -5.89 -15.87 4.96
C LEU A 217 -6.56 -16.13 6.34
N PRO A 218 -5.81 -16.36 7.43
CA PRO A 218 -6.38 -16.78 8.70
C PRO A 218 -6.91 -15.59 9.54
N MET A 219 -7.99 -14.96 9.06
CA MET A 219 -8.68 -13.84 9.73
C MET A 219 -10.16 -14.10 10.00
#